data_AF-A0A941EVK2-F1
#
_entry.id   AF-A0A941EVK2-F1
#
_cell.length_a   1.000
_cell.length_b   1.000
_cell.length_c   1.000
_cell.angle_alpha   90.00
_cell.angle_beta   90.00
_cell.angle_gamma   90.00
#
_symmetry.space_group_name_H-M   'P 1'
#
loop_
_entity.id
_entity.type
_entity.pdbx_description
1 polymer ?
#
loop_
_entity_poly.entity_id
_entity_poly.type
_entity_poly.pdbx_seq_one_letter_code
_entity_poly.pdbx_strand_id
1 'polypeptide(L)'
;MMLIGDSAYPPSTYPTEYDGRPVVGWCVYIPGGDAYHGWTQAEIDALKAQPWCRYILPVFVRSSPQGTAQASADAATVAAWARAQGQPRGTLTMLDYETAVDSAYELAFDRDLRNADGDLELLYGSKSTVVQNTAPSGGYDEADWTGAVPTSVASTGTQFYSGSDYDLNDLRDTAPLWDIRPPARSATPQEDDMTTTSVNGRAGLSWPAGSRHVVQVTYDPAAGDPTLRVVLALTTGPVVLALKPANGSGDLEIPAQYVPTCRGVIFESASGSPNVVYDACAV
;
A
#
# COMPACT_ATOMS: atom_id res chain seq x y z
N MET A 1 -12.03 7.04 -13.07
CA MET A 1 -10.78 7.78 -12.88
C MET A 1 -11.02 8.81 -11.78
N MET A 2 -9.98 9.09 -10.98
CA MET A 2 -9.98 10.03 -9.85
C MET A 2 -9.28 11.32 -10.26
N LEU A 3 -9.96 12.47 -10.10
CA LEU A 3 -9.32 13.77 -10.29
C LEU A 3 -8.63 14.22 -9.01
N ILE A 4 -7.34 14.52 -9.12
CA ILE A 4 -6.51 15.08 -8.07
C ILE A 4 -5.99 16.42 -8.56
N GLY A 5 -6.10 17.45 -7.73
CA GLY A 5 -5.51 18.75 -8.05
C GLY A 5 -4.06 18.82 -7.64
N ASP A 6 -3.29 19.62 -8.37
CA ASP A 6 -1.86 19.77 -8.18
C ASP A 6 -1.48 21.26 -8.13
N SER A 7 -0.71 21.65 -7.14
CA SER A 7 -0.17 23.00 -7.04
C SER A 7 0.97 23.06 -6.03
N ALA A 8 2.06 23.72 -6.41
CA ALA A 8 3.21 23.93 -5.53
C ALA A 8 2.80 24.59 -4.20
N TYR A 9 1.80 25.48 -4.21
CA TYR A 9 1.22 26.06 -3.00
C TYR A 9 -0.21 25.58 -2.77
N PRO A 10 -0.67 25.56 -1.50
CA PRO A 10 -2.09 25.50 -1.20
C PRO A 10 -2.82 26.65 -1.92
N PRO A 11 -3.78 26.37 -2.82
CA PRO A 11 -4.56 27.42 -3.44
C PRO A 11 -5.42 28.15 -2.40
N SER A 12 -5.64 29.44 -2.60
CA SER A 12 -6.51 30.24 -1.72
C SER A 12 -7.96 29.73 -1.70
N THR A 13 -8.38 29.07 -2.78
CA THR A 13 -9.64 28.33 -2.89
C THR A 13 -9.39 27.06 -3.69
N TYR A 14 -9.68 25.91 -3.09
CA TYR A 14 -9.56 24.63 -3.79
C TYR A 14 -10.72 24.43 -4.76
N PRO A 15 -10.46 24.08 -6.03
CA PRO A 15 -11.50 23.56 -6.91
C PRO A 15 -11.93 22.18 -6.39
N THR A 16 -13.23 22.03 -6.11
CA THR A 16 -13.81 20.75 -5.69
C THR A 16 -14.49 20.01 -6.83
N GLU A 17 -14.57 20.64 -8.01
CA GLU A 17 -15.18 20.09 -9.21
C GLU A 17 -14.48 20.66 -10.46
N TYR A 18 -14.36 19.84 -11.50
CA TYR A 18 -13.94 20.27 -12.83
C TYR A 18 -14.80 19.54 -13.88
N ASP A 19 -15.47 20.29 -14.76
CA ASP A 19 -16.36 19.76 -15.81
C ASP A 19 -17.38 18.72 -15.28
N GLY A 20 -18.05 19.04 -14.17
CA GLY A 20 -19.04 18.15 -13.55
C GLY A 20 -18.47 16.92 -12.82
N ARG A 21 -17.15 16.77 -12.74
CA ARG A 21 -16.47 15.68 -12.03
C ARG A 21 -15.88 16.18 -10.71
N PRO A 22 -16.04 15.45 -9.60
CA PRO A 22 -15.45 15.85 -8.32
C PRO A 22 -13.92 15.74 -8.34
N VAL A 23 -13.25 16.76 -7.80
CA VAL A 23 -11.85 16.69 -7.41
C VAL A 23 -11.80 16.08 -6.01
N VAL A 24 -11.19 14.91 -5.89
CA VAL A 24 -11.30 14.06 -4.68
C VAL A 24 -10.06 14.09 -3.79
N GLY A 25 -9.04 14.85 -4.17
CA GLY A 25 -7.80 14.93 -3.42
C GLY A 25 -6.82 15.95 -3.99
N TRP A 26 -5.65 16.03 -3.38
CA TRP A 26 -4.61 17.00 -3.76
C TRP A 26 -3.20 16.42 -3.68
N CYS A 27 -2.31 16.88 -4.57
CA CYS A 27 -0.89 16.64 -4.49
C CYS A 27 -0.26 17.46 -3.35
N VAL A 28 0.67 16.88 -2.59
CA VAL A 28 1.35 17.56 -1.47
C VAL A 28 2.86 17.49 -1.68
N TYR A 29 3.47 18.64 -1.93
CA TYR A 29 4.91 18.71 -2.18
C TYR A 29 5.72 18.53 -0.90
N ILE A 30 6.56 17.50 -0.90
CA ILE A 30 7.44 17.12 0.20
C ILE A 30 8.62 18.12 0.26
N PRO A 31 8.89 18.75 1.42
CA PRO A 31 10.08 19.58 1.59
C PRO A 31 11.39 18.79 1.42
N GLY A 32 12.39 19.42 0.77
CA GLY A 32 13.75 18.86 0.63
C GLY A 32 14.16 18.49 -0.81
N GLY A 33 13.20 18.49 -1.74
CA GLY A 33 13.46 18.39 -3.18
C GLY A 33 13.65 19.76 -3.84
N ASP A 34 13.47 19.78 -5.16
CA ASP A 34 13.57 20.99 -6.00
C ASP A 34 12.23 21.71 -6.18
N ALA A 35 11.21 21.32 -5.41
CA ALA A 35 9.89 21.94 -5.45
C ALA A 35 10.00 23.42 -5.11
N TYR A 36 9.25 24.27 -5.84
CA TYR A 36 9.21 25.70 -5.57
C TYR A 36 8.71 26.01 -4.14
N HIS A 37 7.79 25.18 -3.63
CA HIS A 37 7.33 25.21 -2.24
C HIS A 37 7.10 23.80 -1.72
N GLY A 38 7.77 23.46 -0.62
CA GLY A 38 7.43 22.27 0.17
C GLY A 38 6.36 22.63 1.19
N TRP A 39 5.25 21.88 1.19
CA TRP A 39 4.12 22.16 2.07
C TRP A 39 4.50 22.00 3.54
N THR A 40 4.12 22.98 4.35
CA THR A 40 4.29 22.99 5.80
C THR A 40 3.24 22.10 6.48
N GLN A 41 3.50 21.70 7.73
CA GLN A 41 2.54 20.90 8.49
C GLN A 41 1.16 21.57 8.61
N ALA A 42 1.13 22.89 8.84
CA ALA A 42 -0.12 23.63 8.97
C ALA A 42 -0.94 23.63 7.68
N GLU A 43 -0.28 23.69 6.53
CA GLU A 43 -0.92 23.62 5.21
C GLU A 43 -1.50 22.22 4.95
N ILE A 44 -0.73 21.17 5.28
CA ILE A 44 -1.18 19.78 5.17
C ILE A 44 -2.37 19.52 6.09
N ASP A 45 -2.33 19.99 7.33
CA ASP A 45 -3.43 19.83 8.29
C ASP A 45 -4.68 20.58 7.82
N ALA A 46 -4.51 21.78 7.25
CA ALA A 46 -5.60 22.55 6.67
C ALA A 46 -6.26 21.84 5.47
N LEU A 47 -5.48 21.17 4.62
CA LEU A 47 -5.98 20.31 3.55
C LEU A 47 -6.71 19.08 4.11
N LYS A 48 -6.11 18.38 5.08
CA LYS A 48 -6.72 17.19 5.72
C LYS A 48 -8.07 17.51 6.37
N ALA A 49 -8.25 18.75 6.85
CA ALA A 49 -9.50 19.25 7.40
C ALA A 49 -10.61 19.52 6.36
N GLN A 50 -10.28 19.63 5.06
CA GLN A 50 -11.25 19.96 4.01
C GLN A 50 -12.21 18.79 3.72
N PRO A 51 -13.53 18.88 3.99
CA PRO A 51 -14.45 17.73 4.00
C PRO A 51 -14.62 17.01 2.65
N TRP A 52 -14.18 17.61 1.54
CA TRP A 52 -14.15 16.99 0.20
C TRP A 52 -12.86 16.19 -0.08
N CYS A 53 -11.73 16.57 0.51
CA CYS A 53 -10.41 15.96 0.24
C CYS A 53 -10.28 14.56 0.84
N ARG A 54 -10.45 13.52 0.04
CA ARG A 54 -10.34 12.13 0.47
C ARG A 54 -8.93 11.57 0.29
N TYR A 55 -8.23 11.99 -0.75
CA TYR A 55 -6.93 11.45 -1.11
C TYR A 55 -5.84 12.50 -1.05
N ILE A 56 -4.64 12.08 -0.62
CA ILE A 56 -3.41 12.86 -0.74
C ILE A 56 -2.46 12.08 -1.65
N LEU A 57 -1.75 12.77 -2.54
CA LEU A 57 -0.65 12.23 -3.32
C LEU A 57 0.62 13.00 -2.99
N PRO A 58 1.52 12.47 -2.16
CA PRO A 58 2.78 13.14 -1.87
C PRO A 58 3.64 13.25 -3.13
N VAL A 59 4.32 14.39 -3.33
CA VAL A 59 5.17 14.66 -4.49
C VAL A 59 6.56 15.08 -4.02
N PHE A 60 7.60 14.40 -4.50
CA PHE A 60 8.98 14.84 -4.33
C PHE A 60 9.53 15.26 -5.69
N VAL A 61 10.10 16.47 -5.78
CA VAL A 61 10.60 17.01 -7.05
C VAL A 61 12.11 16.85 -7.11
N ARG A 62 12.61 16.35 -8.23
CA ARG A 62 14.05 16.31 -8.53
C ARG A 62 14.29 16.67 -9.99
N SER A 63 14.61 17.94 -10.25
CA SER A 63 14.79 18.48 -11.60
C SER A 63 16.16 18.16 -12.22
N SER A 64 17.12 17.72 -11.40
CA SER A 64 18.47 17.34 -11.85
C SER A 64 18.95 16.08 -11.11
N PRO A 65 18.38 14.91 -11.41
CA PRO A 65 18.76 13.65 -10.80
C PRO A 65 20.21 13.28 -11.14
N GLN A 66 20.92 12.70 -10.18
CA GLN A 66 22.34 12.35 -10.27
C GLN A 66 22.60 10.94 -9.73
N GLY A 67 22.14 9.94 -10.49
CA GLY A 67 22.43 8.53 -10.24
C GLY A 67 22.04 8.02 -8.86
N THR A 68 22.57 6.84 -8.54
CA THR A 68 22.11 6.02 -7.41
C THR A 68 22.33 6.64 -6.02
N ALA A 69 23.45 7.34 -5.80
CA ALA A 69 23.76 7.86 -4.46
C ALA A 69 22.78 8.95 -4.01
N GLN A 70 22.39 9.85 -4.92
CA GLN A 70 21.38 10.87 -4.64
C GLN A 70 19.99 10.24 -4.49
N ALA A 71 19.65 9.29 -5.37
CA ALA A 71 18.39 8.56 -5.32
C ALA A 71 18.13 7.91 -3.96
N SER A 72 19.13 7.21 -3.39
CA SER A 72 19.00 6.58 -2.08
C SER A 72 18.79 7.59 -0.94
N ALA A 73 19.42 8.76 -1.02
CA ALA A 73 19.26 9.82 -0.01
C ALA A 73 17.88 10.49 -0.09
N ASP A 74 17.41 10.76 -1.31
CA ASP A 74 16.09 11.33 -1.56
C ASP A 74 14.98 10.34 -1.16
N ALA A 75 15.09 9.07 -1.55
CA ALA A 75 14.13 8.02 -1.14
C ALA A 75 14.04 7.88 0.38
N ALA A 76 15.17 7.94 1.10
CA ALA A 76 15.17 7.91 2.56
C ALA A 76 14.48 9.15 3.18
N THR A 77 14.64 10.32 2.57
CA THR A 77 13.99 11.57 3.00
C THR A 77 12.49 11.49 2.80
N VAL A 78 12.06 11.01 1.64
CA VAL A 78 10.65 10.81 1.29
C VAL A 78 9.98 9.79 2.20
N ALA A 79 10.62 8.64 2.43
CA ALA A 79 10.16 7.62 3.37
C ALA A 79 9.97 8.19 4.78
N ALA A 80 10.99 8.88 5.30
CA ALA A 80 10.92 9.51 6.63
C ALA A 80 9.76 10.52 6.73
N TRP A 81 9.55 11.35 5.70
CA TRP A 81 8.44 12.29 5.65
C TRP A 81 7.09 11.56 5.61
N ALA A 82 6.94 10.55 4.75
CA ALA A 82 5.71 9.78 4.60
C ALA A 82 5.28 9.16 5.94
N ARG A 83 6.23 8.58 6.67
CA ARG A 83 5.95 8.01 8.00
C ARG A 83 5.57 9.08 9.02
N ALA A 84 6.26 10.21 9.02
CA ALA A 84 5.94 11.33 9.91
C ALA A 84 4.53 11.90 9.65
N GLN A 85 4.06 11.83 8.40
CA GLN A 85 2.73 12.28 8.01
C GLN A 85 1.60 11.24 8.22
N GLY A 86 1.96 10.01 8.59
CA GLY A 86 1.02 8.91 8.81
C GLY A 86 0.52 8.28 7.51
N GLN A 87 1.30 8.36 6.43
CA GLN A 87 0.97 7.69 5.17
C GLN A 87 0.97 6.15 5.36
N PRO A 88 -0.09 5.44 4.95
CA PRO A 88 -0.10 3.98 4.95
C PRO A 88 0.94 3.41 3.98
N ARG A 89 1.62 2.33 4.39
CA ARG A 89 2.49 1.54 3.50
C ARG A 89 1.70 1.03 2.29
N GLY A 90 2.36 0.89 1.15
CA GLY A 90 1.73 0.36 -0.07
C GLY A 90 0.92 1.40 -0.84
N THR A 91 1.09 2.69 -0.53
CA THR A 91 0.45 3.78 -1.26
C THR A 91 1.42 4.46 -2.22
N LEU A 92 0.89 5.23 -3.17
CA LEU A 92 1.70 5.97 -4.14
C LEU A 92 2.37 7.19 -3.51
N THR A 93 3.61 7.41 -3.92
CA THR A 93 4.33 8.68 -3.80
C THR A 93 4.83 9.05 -5.19
N MET A 94 4.60 10.29 -5.61
CA MET A 94 5.03 10.79 -6.91
C MET A 94 6.46 11.31 -6.85
N LEU A 95 7.28 10.91 -7.82
CA LEU A 95 8.56 11.54 -8.12
C LEU A 95 8.36 12.42 -9.36
N ASP A 96 8.56 13.72 -9.21
CA ASP A 96 8.45 14.69 -10.30
C ASP A 96 9.82 14.96 -10.91
N TYR A 97 9.97 14.53 -12.16
CA TYR A 97 11.17 14.72 -12.98
C TYR A 97 11.08 15.91 -13.92
N GLU A 98 9.91 16.52 -14.09
CA GLU A 98 9.60 17.54 -15.09
C GLU A 98 9.88 17.07 -16.53
N THR A 99 11.16 17.01 -16.91
CA THR A 99 11.67 16.55 -18.21
C THR A 99 12.91 15.66 -18.12
N ALA A 100 13.40 15.37 -16.91
CA ALA A 100 14.63 14.63 -16.69
C ALA A 100 14.56 13.17 -17.16
N VAL A 101 15.71 12.63 -17.55
CA VAL A 101 15.91 11.21 -17.86
C VAL A 101 17.18 10.72 -17.18
N ASP A 102 17.02 9.91 -16.15
CA ASP A 102 18.09 9.21 -15.44
C ASP A 102 17.54 7.90 -14.87
N SER A 103 17.61 6.83 -15.67
CA SER A 103 17.14 5.49 -15.26
C SER A 103 17.96 4.88 -14.11
N ALA A 104 19.18 5.36 -13.86
CA ALA A 104 20.00 4.85 -12.76
C ALA A 104 19.60 5.48 -11.42
N TYR A 105 19.16 6.74 -11.43
CA TYR A 105 18.50 7.36 -10.30
C TYR A 105 17.13 6.72 -10.07
N GLU A 106 16.26 6.67 -11.09
CA GLU A 106 14.88 6.18 -10.95
C GLU A 106 14.85 4.76 -10.36
N LEU A 107 15.61 3.83 -10.94
CA LEU A 107 15.64 2.44 -10.47
C LEU A 107 16.09 2.32 -9.02
N ALA A 108 16.99 3.21 -8.58
CA ALA A 108 17.47 3.23 -7.21
C ALA A 108 16.44 3.85 -6.26
N PHE A 109 15.79 4.94 -6.67
CA PHE A 109 14.75 5.60 -5.89
C PHE A 109 13.56 4.66 -5.69
N ASP A 110 12.99 4.08 -6.75
CA ASP A 110 11.86 3.14 -6.69
C ASP A 110 12.16 1.97 -5.74
N ARG A 111 13.33 1.34 -5.94
CA ARG A 111 13.77 0.21 -5.13
C ARG A 111 13.89 0.59 -3.66
N ASP A 112 14.52 1.72 -3.35
CA ASP A 112 14.82 2.11 -1.98
C ASP A 112 13.56 2.61 -1.26
N LEU A 113 12.65 3.30 -1.96
CA LEU A 113 11.33 3.68 -1.45
C LEU A 113 10.51 2.45 -1.08
N ARG A 114 10.45 1.44 -1.98
CA ARG A 114 9.77 0.17 -1.70
C ARG A 114 10.39 -0.59 -0.54
N ASN A 115 11.72 -0.61 -0.45
CA ASN A 115 12.41 -1.34 0.61
C ASN A 115 12.25 -0.69 2.00
N ALA A 116 12.24 0.64 2.06
CA ALA A 116 12.07 1.36 3.32
C ALA A 116 10.63 1.25 3.83
N ASP A 117 9.66 1.58 2.95
CA ASP A 117 8.29 1.85 3.37
C ASP A 117 7.23 1.02 2.65
N GLY A 118 7.59 0.31 1.59
CA GLY A 118 6.63 -0.43 0.77
C GLY A 118 5.74 0.48 -0.08
N ASP A 119 6.01 1.79 -0.08
CA ASP A 119 5.34 2.74 -0.96
C ASP A 119 5.78 2.52 -2.41
N LEU A 120 4.91 2.86 -3.34
CA LEU A 120 5.11 2.68 -4.78
C LEU A 120 5.45 4.02 -5.42
N GLU A 121 6.43 4.05 -6.32
CA GLU A 121 6.78 5.27 -7.05
C GLU A 121 5.84 5.48 -8.24
N LEU A 122 5.23 6.65 -8.32
CA LEU A 122 4.58 7.18 -9.51
C LEU A 122 5.51 8.20 -10.16
N LEU A 123 6.08 7.91 -11.34
CA LEU A 123 6.99 8.85 -11.99
C LEU A 123 6.21 9.84 -12.86
N TYR A 124 6.29 11.12 -12.51
CA TYR A 124 5.67 12.22 -13.23
C TYR A 124 6.66 12.98 -14.11
N GLY A 125 6.17 13.43 -15.26
CA GLY A 125 6.88 14.37 -16.13
C GLY A 125 6.26 14.44 -17.53
N SER A 126 6.88 15.23 -18.39
CA SER A 126 6.52 15.36 -19.80
C SER A 126 6.49 14.00 -20.48
N LYS A 127 5.37 13.65 -21.11
CA LYS A 127 5.19 12.35 -21.79
C LYS A 127 6.31 11.98 -22.76
N SER A 128 6.86 12.96 -23.48
CA SER A 128 7.94 12.75 -24.44
C SER A 128 9.26 12.31 -23.82
N THR A 129 9.46 12.52 -22.51
CA THR A 129 10.73 12.26 -21.80
C THR A 129 10.56 11.24 -20.68
N VAL A 130 9.51 11.34 -19.86
CA VAL A 130 9.36 10.55 -18.63
C VAL A 130 9.34 9.04 -18.90
N VAL A 131 8.71 8.63 -20.00
CA VAL A 131 8.60 7.23 -20.45
C VAL A 131 9.90 6.63 -20.99
N GLN A 132 10.95 7.44 -21.12
CA GLN A 132 12.30 6.96 -21.47
C GLN A 132 13.07 6.44 -20.25
N ASN A 133 12.60 6.76 -19.03
CA ASN A 133 13.13 6.17 -17.80
C ASN A 133 12.67 4.71 -17.65
N THR A 134 13.31 3.97 -16.74
CA THR A 134 12.82 2.64 -16.38
C THR A 134 11.42 2.77 -15.75
N ALA A 135 10.61 1.73 -15.89
CA ALA A 135 9.23 1.73 -15.43
C ALA A 135 9.18 1.63 -13.90
N PRO A 136 8.58 2.61 -13.20
CA PRO A 136 8.53 2.61 -11.74
C PRO A 136 7.42 1.66 -11.25
N SER A 137 7.45 1.29 -9.97
CA SER A 137 6.52 0.31 -9.41
C SER A 137 5.05 0.73 -9.39
N GLY A 138 4.78 2.04 -9.38
CA GLY A 138 3.44 2.64 -9.42
C GLY A 138 3.03 3.15 -10.81
N GLY A 139 3.87 2.99 -11.84
CA GLY A 139 3.63 3.44 -13.21
C GLY A 139 3.91 4.93 -13.44
N TYR A 140 3.49 5.46 -14.60
CA TYR A 140 3.73 6.85 -14.98
C TYR A 140 2.52 7.76 -14.76
N ASP A 141 2.77 9.03 -14.43
CA ASP A 141 1.82 10.13 -14.59
C ASP A 141 2.32 11.07 -15.69
N GLU A 142 1.75 10.94 -16.88
CA GLU A 142 2.26 11.60 -18.08
C GLU A 142 1.60 12.96 -18.27
N ALA A 143 2.38 14.04 -18.29
CA ALA A 143 1.87 15.34 -18.71
C ALA A 143 1.61 15.34 -20.23
N ASP A 144 0.34 15.44 -20.63
CA ASP A 144 -0.13 15.43 -22.02
C ASP A 144 -1.30 16.43 -22.21
N TRP A 145 -0.97 17.58 -22.79
CA TRP A 145 -1.89 18.72 -22.96
C TRP A 145 -2.83 18.60 -24.15
N THR A 146 -2.82 17.48 -24.87
CA THR A 146 -3.66 17.29 -26.07
C THR A 146 -5.14 17.11 -25.75
N GLY A 147 -5.51 17.03 -24.46
CA GLY A 147 -6.88 16.87 -23.99
C GLY A 147 -7.48 15.48 -24.23
N ALA A 148 -6.68 14.56 -24.78
CA ALA A 148 -7.03 13.16 -24.88
C ALA A 148 -6.46 12.41 -23.67
N VAL A 149 -7.26 11.56 -23.03
CA VAL A 149 -6.78 10.64 -21.97
C VAL A 149 -6.59 9.23 -22.55
N PRO A 150 -5.62 8.96 -23.45
CA PRO A 150 -5.15 7.60 -23.64
C PRO A 150 -4.05 7.36 -22.62
N THR A 151 -4.43 6.87 -21.44
CA THR A 151 -3.46 6.26 -20.52
C THR A 151 -2.88 5.04 -21.23
N SER A 152 -1.57 5.02 -21.48
CA SER A 152 -0.92 3.80 -21.96
C SER A 152 -1.13 2.70 -20.91
N VAL A 153 -0.96 1.43 -21.27
CA VAL A 153 -1.12 0.32 -20.29
C VAL A 153 -0.23 0.54 -19.06
N ALA A 154 0.95 1.15 -19.24
CA ALA A 154 1.90 1.48 -18.19
C ALA A 154 1.62 2.79 -17.43
N SER A 155 0.74 3.66 -17.93
CA SER A 155 0.41 4.93 -17.25
C SER A 155 -0.64 4.70 -16.18
N THR A 156 -0.38 5.18 -14.97
CA THR A 156 -1.36 5.23 -13.87
C THR A 156 -2.14 6.52 -13.89
N GLY A 157 -1.57 7.59 -14.46
CA GLY A 157 -2.14 8.93 -14.53
C GLY A 157 -1.83 9.68 -15.81
N THR A 158 -2.53 10.79 -15.98
CA THR A 158 -2.09 11.88 -16.85
C THR A 158 -2.42 13.23 -16.24
N GLN A 159 -1.48 14.18 -16.30
CA GLN A 159 -1.79 15.59 -16.10
C GLN A 159 -2.26 16.18 -17.42
N PHE A 160 -3.53 16.62 -17.46
CA PHE A 160 -4.21 16.99 -18.70
C PHE A 160 -4.63 18.47 -18.74
N TYR A 161 -4.71 19.12 -17.57
CA TYR A 161 -5.08 20.52 -17.44
C TYR A 161 -3.96 21.26 -16.72
N SER A 162 -3.56 22.41 -17.29
CA SER A 162 -2.69 23.36 -16.62
C SER A 162 -3.34 24.72 -16.48
N GLY A 163 -3.41 25.19 -15.25
CA GLY A 163 -4.00 26.46 -14.87
C GLY A 163 -2.97 27.44 -14.32
N SER A 164 -3.38 28.68 -14.05
CA SER A 164 -2.49 29.66 -13.41
C SER A 164 -2.22 29.35 -11.93
N ASP A 165 -3.16 28.66 -11.28
CA ASP A 165 -3.18 28.47 -9.83
C ASP A 165 -3.06 26.99 -9.43
N TYR A 166 -3.45 26.09 -10.32
CA TYR A 166 -3.41 24.64 -10.13
C TYR A 166 -3.45 23.92 -11.48
N ASP A 167 -2.94 22.70 -11.48
CA ASP A 167 -3.03 21.72 -12.55
C ASP A 167 -3.95 20.56 -12.10
N LEU A 168 -4.38 19.70 -13.04
CA LEU A 168 -5.19 18.52 -12.71
C LEU A 168 -4.63 17.24 -13.31
N ASN A 169 -4.60 16.21 -12.49
CA ASN A 169 -4.19 14.87 -12.83
C ASN A 169 -5.41 13.94 -12.81
N ASP A 170 -5.57 13.12 -13.85
CA ASP A 170 -6.61 12.10 -13.94
C ASP A 170 -5.99 10.71 -13.71
N LEU A 171 -6.17 10.18 -12.50
CA LEU A 171 -5.57 8.92 -12.05
C LEU A 171 -6.54 7.75 -12.18
N ARG A 172 -6.01 6.54 -12.41
CA ARG A 172 -6.82 5.31 -12.39
C ARG A 172 -7.50 5.11 -11.04
N ASP A 173 -8.74 4.62 -11.05
CA ASP A 173 -9.50 4.32 -9.81
C ASP A 173 -8.84 3.22 -8.96
N THR A 174 -7.96 2.43 -9.57
CA THR A 174 -7.19 1.37 -8.92
C THR A 174 -5.85 1.85 -8.37
N ALA A 175 -5.48 3.12 -8.57
CA ALA A 175 -4.25 3.68 -8.05
C ALA A 175 -4.29 3.64 -6.51
N PRO A 176 -3.28 3.07 -5.82
CA PRO A 176 -3.30 2.96 -4.36
C PRO A 176 -2.92 4.31 -3.73
N LEU A 177 -3.81 5.29 -3.81
CA LEU A 177 -3.62 6.61 -3.20
C LEU A 177 -3.74 6.55 -1.69
N TRP A 178 -3.11 7.52 -1.01
CA TRP A 178 -3.28 7.68 0.42
C TRP A 178 -4.68 8.23 0.73
N ASP A 179 -5.59 7.34 1.09
CA ASP A 179 -6.94 7.67 1.57
C ASP A 179 -6.87 8.18 3.02
N ILE A 180 -7.13 9.46 3.22
CA ILE A 180 -7.19 10.12 4.54
C ILE A 180 -8.60 10.05 5.15
N ARG A 181 -9.58 9.50 4.42
CA ARG A 181 -10.93 9.21 4.91
C ARG A 181 -11.35 7.81 4.50
N PRO A 182 -10.59 6.78 4.92
CA PRO A 182 -10.98 5.42 4.63
C PRO A 182 -12.38 5.22 5.23
N PRO A 183 -13.27 4.48 4.54
CA PRO A 183 -14.55 4.11 5.15
C PRO A 183 -14.25 3.54 6.52
N ALA A 184 -15.02 3.96 7.53
CA ALA A 184 -14.87 3.43 8.87
C ALA A 184 -14.75 1.92 8.72
N ARG A 185 -13.61 1.34 9.14
CA ARG A 185 -13.47 -0.11 9.18
C ARG A 185 -14.73 -0.58 9.88
N SER A 186 -15.55 -1.38 9.20
CA SER A 186 -16.53 -2.20 9.91
C SER A 186 -15.72 -2.84 11.00
N ALA A 187 -16.00 -2.47 12.25
CA ALA A 187 -15.06 -2.64 13.36
C ALA A 187 -14.41 -4.01 13.20
N THR A 188 -13.09 -4.03 12.97
CA THR A 188 -12.35 -5.28 13.07
C THR A 188 -12.79 -5.83 14.41
N PRO A 189 -13.33 -7.06 14.49
CA PRO A 189 -13.71 -7.63 15.78
C PRO A 189 -12.47 -7.48 16.67
N GLN A 190 -12.57 -6.65 17.70
CA GLN A 190 -11.52 -6.60 18.72
C GLN A 190 -11.40 -8.01 19.29
N GLU A 191 -10.26 -8.36 19.87
CA GLU A 191 -10.08 -9.65 20.54
C GLU A 191 -11.21 -9.98 21.55
N ASP A 192 -11.93 -8.95 22.03
CA ASP A 192 -13.11 -9.06 22.88
C ASP A 192 -14.39 -9.57 22.19
N ASP A 193 -14.44 -9.66 20.86
CA ASP A 193 -15.56 -10.26 20.10
C ASP A 193 -15.35 -11.75 19.78
N MET A 194 -14.28 -12.36 20.30
CA MET A 194 -14.14 -13.82 20.27
C MET A 194 -15.04 -14.45 21.32
N THR A 195 -16.21 -14.93 20.92
CA THR A 195 -16.97 -15.85 21.76
C THR A 195 -16.27 -17.20 21.80
N THR A 196 -15.73 -17.55 22.97
CA THR A 196 -15.29 -18.93 23.24
C THR A 196 -16.52 -19.79 23.45
N THR A 197 -16.79 -20.70 22.52
CA THR A 197 -17.79 -21.75 22.74
C THR A 197 -17.09 -23.07 23.03
N SER A 198 -17.44 -23.66 24.17
CA SER A 198 -17.10 -25.04 24.49
C SER A 198 -18.00 -25.97 23.65
N VAL A 199 -17.39 -26.76 22.76
CA VAL A 199 -18.08 -27.88 22.12
C VAL A 199 -17.37 -29.15 22.56
N ASN A 200 -18.06 -29.98 23.35
CA ASN A 200 -17.55 -31.25 23.87
C ASN A 200 -16.22 -31.14 24.64
N GLY A 201 -16.05 -30.08 25.44
CA GLY A 201 -14.88 -29.92 26.32
C GLY A 201 -13.61 -29.41 25.63
N ARG A 202 -13.72 -28.88 24.40
CA ARG A 202 -12.64 -28.20 23.70
C ARG A 202 -13.02 -26.74 23.42
N ALA A 203 -12.05 -25.84 23.55
CA ALA A 203 -12.24 -24.42 23.25
C ALA A 203 -12.30 -24.22 21.72
N GLY A 204 -13.48 -23.85 21.22
CA GLY A 204 -13.65 -23.40 19.85
C GLY A 204 -13.52 -21.88 19.77
N LEU A 205 -12.64 -21.40 18.90
CA LEU A 205 -12.56 -19.99 18.50
C LEU A 205 -13.37 -19.83 17.21
N SER A 206 -14.32 -18.90 17.21
CA SER A 206 -15.13 -18.57 16.03
C SER A 206 -14.87 -17.12 15.64
N TRP A 207 -14.64 -16.89 14.35
CA TRP A 207 -14.47 -15.56 13.78
C TRP A 207 -15.67 -15.21 12.88
N PRO A 208 -16.05 -13.92 12.79
CA PRO A 208 -17.10 -13.49 11.87
C PRO A 208 -16.65 -13.67 10.41
N ALA A 209 -17.64 -13.84 9.54
CA ALA A 209 -17.41 -14.11 8.12
C ALA A 209 -16.76 -12.90 7.42
N GLY A 210 -15.72 -13.15 6.59
CA GLY A 210 -15.14 -12.14 5.67
C GLY A 210 -13.68 -11.71 5.96
N SER A 211 -13.05 -12.23 7.00
CA SER A 211 -11.68 -11.86 7.38
C SER A 211 -10.60 -12.71 6.66
N ARG A 212 -9.46 -12.10 6.31
CA ARG A 212 -8.25 -12.78 5.80
C ARG A 212 -7.31 -13.12 6.95
N HIS A 213 -6.65 -14.29 6.91
CA HIS A 213 -5.85 -14.79 8.04
C HIS A 213 -4.57 -15.51 7.60
N VAL A 214 -3.48 -15.33 8.37
CA VAL A 214 -2.16 -15.98 8.21
C VAL A 214 -1.97 -17.03 9.31
N VAL A 215 -1.27 -18.14 9.01
CA VAL A 215 -0.90 -19.18 9.97
C VAL A 215 0.61 -19.31 10.00
N GLN A 216 1.22 -19.15 11.18
CA GLN A 216 2.64 -19.38 11.41
C GLN A 216 2.82 -20.49 12.45
N VAL A 217 3.78 -21.38 12.22
CA VAL A 217 4.09 -22.52 13.11
C VAL A 217 5.53 -22.38 13.58
N THR A 218 5.76 -22.46 14.90
CA THR A 218 7.11 -22.47 15.49
C THR A 218 7.31 -23.73 16.33
N TYR A 219 8.49 -24.36 16.19
CA TYR A 219 8.86 -25.60 16.85
C TYR A 219 9.87 -25.37 17.97
N ASP A 220 9.65 -25.99 19.13
CA ASP A 220 10.64 -26.12 20.20
C ASP A 220 11.14 -27.57 20.29
N PRO A 221 12.42 -27.85 19.95
CA PRO A 221 12.99 -29.19 19.98
C PRO A 221 13.17 -29.80 21.36
N ALA A 222 13.03 -29.05 22.44
CA ALA A 222 13.21 -29.57 23.79
C ALA A 222 12.01 -30.41 24.30
N ALA A 223 10.84 -30.34 23.66
CA ALA A 223 9.59 -30.85 24.21
C ALA A 223 9.27 -32.33 23.91
N GLY A 224 10.00 -32.99 22.99
CA GLY A 224 9.72 -34.37 22.58
C GLY A 224 8.49 -34.51 21.66
N ASP A 225 8.58 -35.46 20.72
CA ASP A 225 7.73 -35.73 19.55
C ASP A 225 6.49 -34.81 19.37
N PRO A 226 6.60 -33.71 18.59
CA PRO A 226 5.46 -32.81 18.37
C PRO A 226 4.44 -33.47 17.44
N THR A 227 3.21 -33.60 17.89
CA THR A 227 2.10 -33.93 16.98
C THR A 227 1.41 -32.64 16.59
N LEU A 228 1.65 -32.15 15.36
CA LEU A 228 0.91 -31.00 14.83
C LEU A 228 -0.45 -31.49 14.35
N ARG A 229 -1.52 -30.99 14.98
CA ARG A 229 -2.90 -31.32 14.59
C ARG A 229 -3.56 -30.12 13.95
N VAL A 230 -3.67 -30.16 12.62
CA VAL A 230 -4.42 -29.17 11.86
C VAL A 230 -5.83 -29.70 11.62
N VAL A 231 -6.84 -29.01 12.14
CA VAL A 231 -8.25 -29.33 11.88
C VAL A 231 -8.79 -28.29 10.92
N LEU A 232 -9.08 -28.73 9.68
CA LEU A 232 -9.68 -27.89 8.65
C LEU A 232 -11.18 -28.16 8.61
N ALA A 233 -11.99 -27.11 8.69
CA ALA A 233 -13.42 -27.21 8.46
C ALA A 233 -13.69 -27.10 6.94
N LEU A 234 -14.07 -28.22 6.31
CA LEU A 234 -14.41 -28.28 4.89
C LEU A 234 -15.93 -28.47 4.71
N THR A 235 -16.47 -28.10 3.54
CA THR A 235 -17.90 -28.23 3.19
C THR A 235 -18.43 -29.67 3.27
N THR A 236 -17.54 -30.67 3.27
CA THR A 236 -17.88 -32.10 3.34
C THR A 236 -17.70 -32.72 4.73
N GLY A 237 -17.35 -31.93 5.75
CA GLY A 237 -17.09 -32.39 7.11
C GLY A 237 -15.60 -32.28 7.51
N PRO A 238 -15.28 -32.50 8.81
CA PRO A 238 -13.92 -32.31 9.32
C PRO A 238 -12.97 -33.40 8.83
N VAL A 239 -11.79 -33.00 8.37
CA VAL A 239 -10.68 -33.90 8.06
C VAL A 239 -9.54 -33.65 9.04
N VAL A 240 -8.96 -34.72 9.57
CA VAL A 240 -7.76 -34.65 10.42
C VAL A 240 -6.56 -35.05 9.58
N LEU A 241 -5.64 -34.12 9.39
CA LEU A 241 -4.37 -34.39 8.72
C LEU A 241 -3.28 -34.43 9.79
N ALA A 242 -2.58 -35.56 9.88
CA ALA A 242 -1.47 -35.74 10.80
C ALA A 242 -0.16 -35.48 10.05
N LEU A 243 0.57 -34.44 10.45
CA LEU A 243 1.91 -34.17 9.94
C LEU A 243 2.93 -34.69 10.95
N LYS A 244 3.87 -35.52 10.46
CA LYS A 244 5.07 -35.84 11.22
C LYS A 244 6.25 -35.17 10.50
N PRO A 245 6.61 -33.94 10.86
CA PRO A 245 7.69 -33.23 10.19
C PRO A 245 9.01 -33.94 10.47
N ALA A 246 9.70 -34.38 9.42
CA ALA A 246 11.09 -34.79 9.52
C ALA A 246 11.95 -33.54 9.38
N ASN A 247 12.64 -33.13 10.45
CA ASN A 247 13.64 -32.05 10.45
C ASN A 247 13.09 -30.60 10.36
N GLY A 248 12.00 -30.29 11.09
CA GLY A 248 11.63 -28.90 11.40
C GLY A 248 10.90 -28.14 10.28
N SER A 249 10.59 -28.80 9.17
CA SER A 249 9.61 -28.35 8.18
C SER A 249 8.87 -29.55 7.60
N GLY A 250 7.67 -29.35 7.09
CA GLY A 250 6.90 -30.38 6.41
C GLY A 250 5.85 -29.73 5.52
N ASP A 251 5.81 -30.16 4.27
CA ASP A 251 4.81 -29.70 3.31
C ASP A 251 3.52 -30.52 3.47
N LEU A 252 2.38 -29.84 3.42
CA LEU A 252 1.07 -30.49 3.41
C LEU A 252 0.44 -30.32 2.03
N GLU A 253 0.36 -31.42 1.28
CA GLU A 253 -0.32 -31.42 0.00
C GLU A 253 -1.84 -31.59 0.22
N ILE A 254 -2.62 -30.58 -0.18
CA ILE A 254 -4.09 -30.65 -0.13
C ILE A 254 -4.56 -31.29 -1.45
N PRO A 255 -5.27 -32.44 -1.44
CA PRO A 255 -5.73 -33.07 -2.67
C PRO A 255 -6.63 -32.14 -3.49
N ALA A 256 -6.44 -32.12 -4.81
CA ALA A 256 -7.07 -31.15 -5.72
C ALA A 256 -8.61 -31.15 -5.71
N GLN A 257 -9.25 -32.22 -5.24
CA GLN A 257 -10.71 -32.26 -5.06
C GLN A 257 -11.24 -31.38 -3.90
N TYR A 258 -10.35 -30.83 -3.07
CA TYR A 258 -10.71 -29.93 -1.97
C TYR A 258 -10.31 -28.50 -2.30
N VAL A 259 -11.29 -27.58 -2.30
CA VAL A 259 -11.06 -26.14 -2.50
C VAL A 259 -10.91 -25.47 -1.13
N PRO A 260 -9.72 -24.96 -0.76
CA PRO A 260 -9.52 -24.36 0.55
C PRO A 260 -10.23 -23.00 0.63
N THR A 261 -11.33 -22.95 1.38
CA THR A 261 -11.89 -21.68 1.87
C THR A 261 -11.27 -21.43 3.23
N CYS A 262 -10.14 -20.72 3.30
CA CYS A 262 -9.33 -20.59 4.53
C CYS A 262 -10.18 -20.32 5.78
N ARG A 263 -10.17 -21.26 6.74
CA ARG A 263 -10.68 -21.08 8.12
C ARG A 263 -9.87 -21.92 9.11
N GLY A 264 -8.90 -21.26 9.75
CA GLY A 264 -8.33 -21.61 11.06
C GLY A 264 -7.35 -22.78 11.15
N VAL A 265 -6.33 -22.62 11.99
CA VAL A 265 -5.47 -23.69 12.51
C VAL A 265 -5.45 -23.54 14.04
N ILE A 266 -5.61 -24.65 14.77
CA ILE A 266 -5.57 -24.65 16.24
C ILE A 266 -4.22 -25.24 16.68
N PHE A 267 -3.55 -24.57 17.61
CA PHE A 267 -2.34 -25.07 18.25
C PHE A 267 -2.65 -25.49 19.69
N GLU A 268 -2.25 -26.70 20.07
CA GLU A 268 -2.10 -27.08 21.48
C GLU A 268 -0.61 -27.35 21.71
N SER A 269 0.06 -26.48 22.46
CA SER A 269 1.36 -26.81 23.04
C SER A 269 1.12 -27.60 24.32
N ALA A 270 1.93 -28.62 24.59
CA ALA A 270 1.84 -29.41 25.81
C ALA A 270 2.18 -28.61 27.09
N SER A 271 2.68 -27.37 26.97
CA SER A 271 3.22 -26.57 28.08
C SER A 271 2.53 -25.23 28.35
N GLY A 272 1.46 -24.87 27.63
CA GLY A 272 0.51 -23.83 28.09
C GLY A 272 0.94 -22.36 27.99
N SER A 273 2.02 -22.02 27.28
CA SER A 273 2.41 -20.61 27.04
C SER A 273 2.39 -20.25 25.55
N PRO A 274 1.59 -19.27 25.09
CA PRO A 274 1.68 -18.77 23.73
C PRO A 274 2.73 -17.65 23.63
N ASN A 275 3.67 -17.79 22.69
CA ASN A 275 4.46 -16.67 22.17
C ASN A 275 3.94 -16.33 20.77
N VAL A 276 3.75 -15.04 20.49
CA VAL A 276 3.28 -14.52 19.19
C VAL A 276 4.36 -13.63 18.58
N VAL A 277 4.73 -13.88 17.33
CA VAL A 277 5.45 -12.93 16.47
C VAL A 277 4.87 -13.01 15.05
N TYR A 278 4.72 -11.86 14.39
CA TYR A 278 4.16 -11.63 13.06
C TYR A 278 5.24 -11.73 11.94
N ASP A 279 4.91 -12.18 10.72
CA ASP A 279 4.67 -11.34 9.52
C ASP A 279 4.36 -12.18 8.25
N ALA A 280 3.92 -11.48 7.19
CA ALA A 280 3.12 -11.84 6.03
C ALA A 280 3.62 -12.89 5.02
N CYS A 281 2.68 -13.39 4.21
CA CYS A 281 2.82 -13.34 2.75
C CYS A 281 1.47 -13.42 2.02
N ALA A 282 1.42 -12.72 0.90
CA ALA A 282 0.28 -12.57 -0.01
C ALA A 282 0.21 -13.70 -1.03
N VAL A 283 -1.03 -14.01 -1.46
CA VAL A 283 -1.37 -14.26 -2.87
C VAL A 283 -2.66 -13.50 -3.16
#